data_AF-A0AA88E6T5-F1
#
_entry.id   AF-A0AA88E6T5-F1
#
_cell.length_a   1.000
_cell.length_b   1.000
_cell.length_c   1.000
_cell.angle_alpha   90.00
_cell.angle_beta   90.00
_cell.angle_gamma   90.00
#
_symmetry.space_group_name_H-M   'P 1'
#
loop_
_entity.id
_entity.type
_entity.pdbx_description
1 polymer ?
#
loop_
_entity_poly.entity_id
_entity_poly.type
_entity_poly.pdbx_seq_one_letter_code
_entity_poly.pdbx_strand_id
1 'polypeptide(L)'
;MTIALGWSGLLLFPCAYFALGGWFTGTTFVTSWYTHGLASSYLEGCNFLTAAVSTPANSLAHSLLLLWGPEAQGDFTRWCQLGGLWTFVALHGAFGLIGFMLRQFELARSVQLRPYNAIAFSAPIAVFVSVFLIYPLALAGRDQETTGFAWWAGNARLINLSGKLLGAHVAHAGLIVFWAGAMNLFEVAHFVPEKPMYEQGLILLPHLATLVLGFGGIYHALLGPETLEESFPFFGYVLYPFFGFIACCFVWFNNTAYPSEFYGPTGPEASQAQAFTFLVRDQRLGANVGSAQGPTGLGKYLMRSPTGEVIFGGETMRFWDLRAPWLEPLRGPNGLDLSRLKKDIQPWQERRSAEYMTHAPLGSLNSVGGVATEINAVNYVSPRSWLATSHFVLGFFLFVGHLWHAGRARAAAAGFEKGIDRDFEPVLSMTPLN
;
A
#
# COMPACT_ATOMS: atom_id res chain seq x y z
N MET A 1 27.87 20.62 13.56
CA MET A 1 26.67 20.10 12.89
C MET A 1 25.73 21.29 12.62
N THR A 2 25.79 21.85 11.42
CA THR A 2 24.96 22.99 11.01
C THR A 2 23.61 22.44 10.55
N ILE A 3 22.52 22.75 11.25
CA ILE A 3 21.17 22.33 10.84
C ILE A 3 20.75 23.18 9.64
N ALA A 4 20.91 22.65 8.42
CA ALA A 4 20.38 23.29 7.22
C ALA A 4 18.86 23.08 7.16
N LEU A 5 18.10 24.15 7.40
CA LEU A 5 16.64 24.11 7.36
C LEU A 5 16.09 23.98 5.92
N GLY A 6 16.78 24.48 4.90
CA GLY A 6 16.31 24.42 3.50
C GLY A 6 15.01 25.20 3.26
N TRP A 7 14.64 25.39 1.99
CA TRP A 7 13.37 26.07 1.64
C TRP A 7 12.17 25.20 2.00
N SER A 8 12.29 23.87 1.86
CA SER A 8 11.26 22.93 2.29
C SER A 8 10.98 22.97 3.80
N GLY A 9 11.99 23.19 4.63
CA GLY A 9 11.84 23.27 6.09
C GLY A 9 11.12 24.54 6.54
N LEU A 10 11.33 25.65 5.84
CA LEU A 10 10.62 26.91 6.09
C LEU A 10 9.11 26.80 5.81
N LEU A 11 8.71 25.92 4.90
CA LEU A 11 7.30 25.59 4.68
C LEU A 11 6.81 24.52 5.66
N LEU A 12 7.57 23.42 5.81
CA LEU A 12 7.19 22.27 6.62
C LEU A 12 6.97 22.63 8.09
N PHE A 13 7.96 23.20 8.77
CA PHE A 13 7.90 23.32 10.23
C PHE A 13 6.80 24.27 10.70
N PRO A 14 6.63 25.49 10.12
CA PRO A 14 5.52 26.36 10.52
C PRO A 14 4.16 25.76 10.17
N CYS A 15 3.98 25.20 8.98
CA CYS A 15 2.70 24.63 8.57
C CYS A 15 2.34 23.38 9.38
N ALA A 16 3.30 22.49 9.66
CA ALA A 16 3.08 21.35 10.54
C ALA A 16 2.79 21.77 11.98
N TYR A 17 3.52 22.76 12.50
CA TYR A 17 3.26 23.32 13.83
C TYR A 17 1.87 23.92 13.94
N PHE A 18 1.44 24.73 12.96
CA PHE A 18 0.11 25.32 12.93
C PHE A 18 -0.99 24.28 12.72
N ALA A 19 -0.78 23.27 11.88
CA ALA A 19 -1.74 22.18 11.71
C ALA A 19 -1.90 21.35 12.98
N LEU A 20 -0.80 20.95 13.61
CA LEU A 20 -0.81 20.15 14.83
C LEU A 20 -1.36 20.96 16.02
N GLY A 21 -0.90 22.20 16.19
CA GLY A 21 -1.36 23.10 17.25
C GLY A 21 -2.83 23.49 17.07
N GLY A 22 -3.26 23.76 15.84
CA GLY A 22 -4.67 23.98 15.50
C GLY A 22 -5.53 22.74 15.74
N TRP A 23 -5.00 21.55 15.48
CA TRP A 23 -5.68 20.28 15.76
C TRP A 23 -5.86 20.09 17.28
N PHE A 24 -4.81 20.26 18.07
CA PHE A 24 -4.91 20.17 19.53
C PHE A 24 -5.88 21.21 20.10
N THR A 25 -5.82 22.45 19.61
CA THR A 25 -6.75 23.52 20.01
C THR A 25 -8.19 23.17 19.64
N GLY A 26 -8.41 22.60 18.46
CA GLY A 26 -9.71 22.14 18.00
C GLY A 26 -10.27 21.03 18.88
N THR A 27 -9.46 20.02 19.20
CA THR A 27 -9.88 18.81 19.93
C THR A 27 -9.99 18.98 21.44
N THR A 28 -9.28 19.93 22.05
CA THR A 28 -9.36 20.18 23.51
C THR A 28 -10.25 21.36 23.88
N PHE A 29 -10.28 22.43 23.07
CA PHE A 29 -10.95 23.69 23.43
C PHE A 29 -12.22 23.96 22.62
N VAL A 30 -12.18 23.78 21.29
CA VAL A 30 -13.34 24.11 20.44
C VAL A 30 -14.46 23.07 20.54
N THR A 31 -14.09 21.78 20.54
CA THR A 31 -15.01 20.64 20.70
C THR A 31 -15.69 20.56 22.06
N SER A 32 -15.02 21.01 23.13
CA SER A 32 -15.52 20.92 24.50
C SER A 32 -16.42 22.09 24.90
N TRP A 33 -16.19 23.29 24.34
CA TRP A 33 -16.84 24.53 24.80
C TRP A 33 -17.89 25.10 23.82
N TYR A 34 -17.76 24.86 22.50
CA TYR A 34 -18.57 25.58 21.50
C TYR A 34 -19.45 24.69 20.61
N THR A 35 -19.22 23.37 20.54
CA THR A 35 -19.97 22.47 19.66
C THR A 35 -20.35 21.15 20.36
N HIS A 36 -21.54 21.09 20.95
CA HIS A 36 -22.07 19.88 21.58
C HIS A 36 -22.12 18.65 20.64
N GLY A 37 -22.15 18.87 19.31
CA GLY A 37 -22.24 17.82 18.29
C GLY A 37 -20.93 17.09 17.93
N LEU A 38 -19.76 17.55 18.42
CA LEU A 38 -18.49 16.82 18.25
C LEU A 38 -18.13 15.98 19.48
N ALA A 39 -18.54 16.39 20.68
CA ALA A 39 -18.42 15.55 21.87
C ALA A 39 -19.19 14.22 21.74
N SER A 40 -20.36 14.24 21.08
CA SER A 40 -21.10 13.02 20.73
C SER A 40 -20.35 12.18 19.69
N SER A 41 -19.66 12.77 18.72
CA SER A 41 -18.87 12.01 17.73
C SER A 41 -17.66 11.25 18.34
N TYR A 42 -17.10 11.73 19.45
CA TYR A 42 -16.08 10.99 20.22
C TYR A 42 -16.65 9.79 21.00
N LEU A 43 -17.91 9.86 21.42
CA LEU A 43 -18.59 8.81 22.21
C LEU A 43 -19.37 7.82 21.33
N GLU A 44 -19.77 8.21 20.13
CA GLU A 44 -20.53 7.41 19.14
C GLU A 44 -19.62 6.72 18.09
N GLY A 45 -18.33 6.52 18.39
CA GLY A 45 -17.48 5.59 17.64
C GLY A 45 -16.85 6.10 16.34
N CYS A 46 -16.67 7.42 16.16
CA CYS A 46 -15.89 7.93 15.02
C CYS A 46 -14.37 7.80 15.25
N ASN A 47 -13.65 7.46 14.18
CA ASN A 47 -12.24 7.08 14.18
C ASN A 47 -11.31 8.26 14.54
N PHE A 48 -10.45 8.10 15.57
CA PHE A 48 -9.45 9.08 16.05
C PHE A 48 -8.52 9.62 14.93
N LEU A 49 -8.38 8.87 13.84
CA LEU A 49 -7.41 9.09 12.77
C LEU A 49 -7.94 9.85 11.55
N THR A 50 -9.25 10.04 11.41
CA THR A 50 -9.86 10.76 10.26
C THR A 50 -10.46 12.07 10.73
N ALA A 51 -9.60 13.01 11.12
CA ALA A 51 -9.98 14.40 11.39
C ALA A 51 -10.32 15.09 10.07
N ALA A 52 -11.55 14.88 9.64
CA ALA A 52 -12.14 15.56 8.53
C ALA A 52 -12.61 16.96 9.06
N VAL A 53 -12.30 18.04 8.34
CA VAL A 53 -12.67 19.47 8.55
C VAL A 53 -14.15 19.80 8.77
N SER A 54 -14.60 19.96 10.02
CA SER A 54 -15.93 20.53 10.33
C SER A 54 -16.04 22.01 9.92
N THR A 55 -16.93 22.34 8.97
CA THR A 55 -17.55 23.68 8.88
C THR A 55 -19.04 23.53 9.17
N PRO A 56 -19.64 24.32 10.08
CA PRO A 56 -21.07 24.34 10.27
C PRO A 56 -21.78 25.15 9.18
N ALA A 57 -23.11 25.09 9.30
CA ALA A 57 -24.15 25.09 8.30
C ALA A 57 -24.29 26.29 7.32
N ASN A 58 -23.32 27.20 7.17
CA ASN A 58 -23.51 28.36 6.26
C ASN A 58 -22.33 28.69 5.32
N SER A 59 -21.36 27.80 5.18
CA SER A 59 -20.23 28.01 4.26
C SER A 59 -20.49 27.27 2.94
N LEU A 60 -20.83 28.02 1.89
CA LEU A 60 -20.93 27.50 0.53
C LEU A 60 -19.53 27.10 0.04
N ALA A 61 -19.28 25.78 -0.10
CA ALA A 61 -17.97 25.25 -0.51
C ALA A 61 -16.82 25.64 0.45
N HIS A 62 -15.57 25.29 0.11
CA HIS A 62 -14.39 25.79 0.84
C HIS A 62 -14.27 27.31 0.60
N SER A 63 -15.06 28.11 1.32
CA SER A 63 -14.70 29.50 1.54
C SER A 63 -13.46 29.50 2.43
N LEU A 64 -12.38 30.16 2.03
CA LEU A 64 -11.31 30.51 2.95
C LEU A 64 -11.94 31.39 4.05
N LEU A 65 -12.35 30.76 5.14
CA LEU A 65 -12.83 31.42 6.34
C LEU A 65 -11.62 32.06 6.99
N LEU A 66 -11.35 33.29 6.61
CA LEU A 66 -10.32 34.10 7.23
C LEU A 66 -10.87 34.64 8.55
N LEU A 67 -10.04 34.65 9.60
CA LEU A 67 -10.43 35.23 10.89
C LEU A 67 -10.87 36.70 10.73
N TRP A 68 -10.24 37.40 9.79
CA TRP A 68 -10.56 38.78 9.42
C TRP A 68 -11.57 38.89 8.26
N GLY A 69 -12.16 37.77 7.83
CA GLY A 69 -13.17 37.74 6.78
C GLY A 69 -14.49 38.38 7.23
N PRO A 70 -15.32 38.86 6.31
CA PRO A 70 -16.62 39.47 6.62
C PRO A 70 -17.57 38.53 7.38
N GLU A 71 -17.36 37.21 7.29
CA GLU A 71 -18.12 36.16 7.98
C GLU A 71 -17.77 36.07 9.48
N ALA A 72 -16.48 36.24 9.81
CA ALA A 72 -15.96 36.16 11.17
C ALA A 72 -15.84 37.53 11.85
N GLN A 73 -15.72 38.62 11.08
CA GLN A 73 -15.64 40.01 11.56
C GLN A 73 -14.53 40.25 12.60
N GLY A 74 -13.44 39.48 12.55
CA GLY A 74 -12.35 39.55 13.53
C GLY A 74 -12.64 38.85 14.86
N ASP A 75 -13.81 38.24 15.04
CA ASP A 75 -14.18 37.50 16.24
C ASP A 75 -13.70 36.04 16.14
N PHE A 76 -12.73 35.70 17.00
CA PHE A 76 -12.15 34.35 17.08
C PHE A 76 -13.15 33.28 17.48
N THR A 77 -14.06 33.59 18.41
CA THR A 77 -15.10 32.65 18.85
C THR A 77 -16.03 32.32 17.70
N ARG A 78 -16.50 33.36 17.00
CA ARG A 78 -17.34 33.21 15.81
C ARG A 78 -16.63 32.46 14.69
N TRP A 79 -15.35 32.73 14.47
CA TRP A 79 -14.54 32.02 13.47
C TRP A 79 -14.38 30.52 13.78
N CYS A 80 -14.10 30.17 15.04
CA CYS A 80 -14.06 28.79 15.50
C CYS A 80 -15.43 28.11 15.36
N GLN A 81 -16.51 28.82 15.73
CA GLN A 81 -17.88 28.35 15.59
C GLN A 81 -18.28 28.15 14.14
N LEU A 82 -17.73 28.89 13.18
CA LEU A 82 -17.93 28.71 11.73
C LEU A 82 -16.98 27.66 11.11
N GLY A 83 -16.17 26.98 11.93
CA GLY A 83 -15.29 25.90 11.49
C GLY A 83 -14.00 26.35 10.82
N GLY A 84 -13.67 27.65 10.89
CA GLY A 84 -12.45 28.21 10.29
C GLY A 84 -11.17 27.56 10.82
N LEU A 85 -11.16 27.11 12.08
CA LEU A 85 -10.02 26.39 12.68
C LEU A 85 -9.71 25.08 11.95
N TRP A 86 -10.73 24.37 11.47
CA TRP A 86 -10.52 23.11 10.79
C TRP A 86 -10.02 23.32 9.36
N THR A 87 -10.54 24.33 8.66
CA THR A 87 -10.01 24.76 7.35
C THR A 87 -8.55 25.22 7.48
N PHE A 88 -8.23 25.92 8.57
CA PHE A 88 -6.87 26.30 8.93
C PHE A 88 -5.97 25.07 9.11
N VAL A 89 -6.40 24.07 9.90
CA VAL A 89 -5.64 22.81 10.10
C VAL A 89 -5.43 22.05 8.79
N ALA A 90 -6.44 21.94 7.93
CA ALA A 90 -6.31 21.20 6.68
C ALA A 90 -5.43 21.90 5.64
N LEU A 91 -5.55 23.22 5.49
CA LEU A 91 -4.69 23.98 4.58
C LEU A 91 -3.23 23.94 5.04
N HIS A 92 -2.98 24.18 6.33
CA HIS A 92 -1.63 24.10 6.88
C HIS A 92 -1.12 22.65 6.91
N GLY A 93 -1.99 21.67 7.09
CA GLY A 93 -1.66 20.25 6.98
C GLY A 93 -1.27 19.85 5.56
N ALA A 94 -2.01 20.32 4.55
CA ALA A 94 -1.69 20.09 3.13
C ALA A 94 -0.34 20.73 2.75
N PHE A 95 -0.11 21.99 3.11
CA PHE A 95 1.18 22.64 2.88
C PHE A 95 2.31 22.00 3.70
N GLY A 96 2.02 21.52 4.90
CA GLY A 96 2.96 20.74 5.72
C GLY A 96 3.34 19.42 5.06
N LEU A 97 2.38 18.69 4.49
CA LEU A 97 2.63 17.45 3.74
C LEU A 97 3.39 17.69 2.44
N ILE A 98 3.09 18.77 1.72
CA ILE A 98 3.86 19.21 0.55
C ILE A 98 5.29 19.58 0.96
N GLY A 99 5.45 20.36 2.04
CA GLY A 99 6.76 20.69 2.62
C GLY A 99 7.53 19.46 3.07
N PHE A 100 6.85 18.47 3.65
CA PHE A 100 7.45 17.18 4.03
C PHE A 100 7.95 16.42 2.80
N MET A 101 7.12 16.31 1.75
CA MET A 101 7.49 15.64 0.50
C MET A 101 8.69 16.34 -0.17
N LEU A 102 8.66 17.67 -0.29
CA LEU A 102 9.78 18.46 -0.81
C LEU A 102 11.04 18.28 0.03
N ARG A 103 10.90 18.16 1.35
CA ARG A 103 12.01 17.87 2.26
C ARG A 103 12.58 16.47 2.06
N GLN A 104 11.74 15.47 1.78
CA GLN A 104 12.22 14.12 1.43
C GLN A 104 13.04 14.16 0.13
N PHE A 105 12.67 14.98 -0.86
CA PHE A 105 13.48 15.22 -2.06
C PHE A 105 14.81 15.94 -1.76
N GLU A 106 14.79 17.00 -0.95
CA GLU A 106 16.00 17.75 -0.55
C GLU A 106 16.97 16.86 0.25
N LEU A 107 16.45 16.08 1.21
CA LEU A 107 17.23 15.15 2.01
C LEU A 107 17.83 14.06 1.14
N ALA A 108 17.02 13.39 0.31
CA ALA A 108 17.48 12.39 -0.64
C ALA A 108 18.63 12.93 -1.51
N ARG A 109 18.48 14.14 -2.06
CA ARG A 109 19.55 14.82 -2.81
C ARG A 109 20.80 15.09 -1.96
N SER A 110 20.63 15.53 -0.71
CA SER A 110 21.75 15.87 0.18
C SER A 110 22.57 14.66 0.63
N VAL A 111 21.93 13.49 0.78
CA VAL A 111 22.60 12.23 1.12
C VAL A 111 22.84 11.34 -0.11
N GLN A 112 22.65 11.88 -1.32
CA GLN A 112 22.79 11.18 -2.60
C GLN A 112 21.98 9.88 -2.72
N LEU A 113 20.87 9.80 -2.00
CA LEU A 113 19.89 8.71 -2.09
C LEU A 113 18.76 9.11 -3.05
N ARG A 114 18.08 8.11 -3.60
CA ARG A 114 16.88 8.33 -4.42
C ARG A 114 15.67 8.65 -3.51
N PRO A 115 14.76 9.53 -3.92
CA PRO A 115 13.69 10.07 -3.06
C PRO A 115 12.49 9.11 -2.91
N TYR A 116 12.75 7.83 -2.61
CA TYR A 116 11.73 6.77 -2.55
C TYR A 116 10.58 7.08 -1.59
N ASN A 117 10.88 7.68 -0.43
CA ASN A 117 9.85 8.14 0.51
C ASN A 117 8.92 9.19 -0.11
N ALA A 118 9.48 10.17 -0.82
CA ALA A 118 8.69 11.22 -1.45
C ALA A 118 7.72 10.64 -2.50
N ILE A 119 8.17 9.61 -3.22
CA ILE A 119 7.38 8.92 -4.25
C ILE A 119 6.26 8.07 -3.62
N ALA A 120 6.57 7.28 -2.58
CA ALA A 120 5.60 6.43 -1.90
C ALA A 120 4.47 7.25 -1.24
N PHE A 121 4.79 8.43 -0.70
CA PHE A 121 3.80 9.32 -0.10
C PHE A 121 3.04 10.21 -1.11
N SER A 122 3.47 10.26 -2.38
CA SER A 122 2.81 11.10 -3.40
C SER A 122 1.37 10.66 -3.70
N ALA A 123 1.08 9.35 -3.69
CA ALA A 123 -0.27 8.83 -3.90
C ALA A 123 -1.21 9.15 -2.72
N PRO A 124 -0.84 8.90 -1.44
CA PRO A 124 -1.61 9.40 -0.29
C PRO A 124 -1.81 10.91 -0.26
N ILE A 125 -0.79 11.71 -0.64
CA ILE A 125 -0.90 13.18 -0.71
C ILE A 125 -1.86 13.58 -1.85
N ALA A 126 -1.82 12.92 -3.01
CA ALA A 126 -2.75 13.18 -4.10
C ALA A 126 -4.20 12.81 -3.72
N VAL A 127 -4.39 11.70 -2.99
CA VAL A 127 -5.70 11.32 -2.43
C VAL A 127 -6.17 12.34 -1.40
N PHE A 128 -5.31 12.77 -0.46
CA PHE A 128 -5.62 13.80 0.53
C PHE A 128 -6.00 15.12 -0.16
N VAL A 129 -5.15 15.63 -1.06
CA VAL A 129 -5.35 16.89 -1.77
C VAL A 129 -6.59 16.84 -2.66
N SER A 130 -6.88 15.72 -3.33
CA SER A 130 -8.07 15.60 -4.19
C SER A 130 -9.36 15.53 -3.39
N VAL A 131 -9.41 14.77 -2.29
CA VAL A 131 -10.56 14.68 -1.39
C VAL A 131 -10.88 16.04 -0.76
N PHE A 132 -9.86 16.82 -0.40
CA PHE A 132 -10.05 18.12 0.27
C PHE A 132 -10.23 19.31 -0.70
N LEU A 133 -9.52 19.40 -1.84
CA LEU A 133 -9.52 20.62 -2.68
C LEU A 133 -10.43 20.59 -3.91
N ILE A 134 -10.66 19.43 -4.54
CA ILE A 134 -11.28 19.39 -5.89
C ILE A 134 -12.80 19.15 -5.84
N TYR A 135 -13.30 18.46 -4.82
CA TYR A 135 -14.69 17.97 -4.79
C TYR A 135 -15.82 18.92 -4.34
N PRO A 136 -15.58 20.11 -3.74
CA PRO A 136 -16.67 21.02 -3.35
C PRO A 136 -16.65 22.30 -4.20
N LEU A 137 -17.13 22.22 -5.46
CA LEU A 137 -17.48 23.39 -6.26
C LEU A 137 -19.01 23.52 -6.36
N ALA A 138 -19.53 24.67 -5.91
CA ALA A 138 -20.92 25.01 -5.52
C ALA A 138 -22.08 24.63 -6.47
N LEU A 139 -23.30 24.49 -5.89
CA LEU A 139 -24.67 24.29 -6.42
C LEU A 139 -25.46 23.28 -5.55
N ALA A 140 -26.78 23.51 -5.40
CA ALA A 140 -27.76 22.89 -4.49
C ALA A 140 -27.61 21.39 -4.19
N GLY A 141 -28.00 20.96 -2.98
CA GLY A 141 -27.87 19.57 -2.51
C GLY A 141 -26.46 19.21 -2.02
N ARG A 142 -25.75 20.17 -1.40
CA ARG A 142 -24.36 20.02 -0.94
C ARG A 142 -24.12 20.53 0.49
N ASP A 143 -25.17 20.69 1.29
CA ASP A 143 -25.10 20.98 2.72
C ASP A 143 -25.78 19.87 3.54
N GLN A 144 -25.50 19.81 4.83
CA GLN A 144 -26.01 18.74 5.69
C GLN A 144 -27.52 18.85 5.92
N GLU A 145 -28.06 20.07 6.03
CA GLU A 145 -29.46 20.30 6.32
C GLU A 145 -30.36 19.81 5.17
N THR A 146 -29.94 20.02 3.93
CA THR A 146 -30.68 19.59 2.74
C THR A 146 -30.49 18.12 2.38
N THR A 147 -29.36 17.51 2.75
CA THR A 147 -29.00 16.14 2.29
C THR A 147 -29.02 15.08 3.39
N GLY A 148 -29.01 15.49 4.66
CA GLY A 148 -28.84 14.59 5.79
C GLY A 148 -27.43 14.01 5.94
N PHE A 149 -26.48 14.38 5.07
CA PHE A 149 -25.09 13.92 5.11
C PHE A 149 -24.16 15.04 5.52
N ALA A 150 -23.38 14.82 6.59
CA ALA A 150 -22.28 15.71 6.96
C ALA A 150 -21.22 15.76 5.86
N TRP A 151 -20.43 16.82 5.84
CA TRP A 151 -19.49 17.14 4.76
C TRP A 151 -18.38 16.06 4.58
N TRP A 152 -17.95 15.37 5.66
CA TRP A 152 -16.99 14.24 5.58
C TRP A 152 -17.56 13.00 4.89
N ALA A 153 -18.89 12.89 4.82
CA ALA A 153 -19.62 11.92 4.01
C ALA A 153 -20.18 12.55 2.73
N GLY A 154 -19.61 13.67 2.28
CA GLY A 154 -20.17 14.51 1.21
C GLY A 154 -20.40 13.77 -0.12
N ASN A 155 -19.59 12.75 -0.43
CA ASN A 155 -19.77 11.93 -1.63
C ASN A 155 -21.06 11.09 -1.59
N ALA A 156 -21.59 10.77 -0.39
CA ALA A 156 -22.89 10.09 -0.27
C ALA A 156 -24.05 10.93 -0.82
N ARG A 157 -23.88 12.25 -0.94
CA ARG A 157 -24.87 13.15 -1.57
C ARG A 157 -25.03 12.88 -3.07
N LEU A 158 -24.08 12.17 -3.68
CA LEU A 158 -24.08 11.84 -5.11
C LEU A 158 -24.87 10.57 -5.45
N ILE A 159 -25.38 9.83 -4.46
CA ILE A 159 -26.06 8.53 -4.66
C ILE A 159 -27.15 8.61 -5.73
N ASN A 160 -27.92 9.72 -5.75
CA ASN A 160 -29.03 9.92 -6.70
C ASN A 160 -28.71 10.96 -7.80
N LEU A 161 -27.44 11.35 -7.98
CA LEU A 161 -27.02 12.38 -8.94
C LEU A 161 -26.12 11.77 -10.01
N SER A 162 -26.71 10.95 -10.88
CA SER A 162 -26.01 10.11 -11.88
C SER A 162 -24.98 10.87 -12.73
N GLY A 163 -25.33 12.06 -13.25
CA GLY A 163 -24.40 12.87 -14.06
C GLY A 163 -23.17 13.38 -13.28
N LYS A 164 -23.35 13.78 -12.02
CA LYS A 164 -22.23 14.22 -11.15
C LYS A 164 -21.41 13.03 -10.68
N LEU A 165 -22.06 11.90 -10.38
CA LEU A 165 -21.39 10.65 -10.03
C LEU A 165 -20.54 10.15 -11.19
N LEU A 166 -21.05 10.20 -12.43
CA LEU A 166 -20.27 9.87 -13.64
C LEU A 166 -19.04 10.78 -13.78
N GLY A 167 -19.21 12.10 -13.63
CA GLY A 167 -18.10 13.04 -13.67
C GLY A 167 -17.01 12.73 -12.64
N ALA A 168 -17.39 12.36 -11.41
CA ALA A 168 -16.46 11.93 -10.37
C ALA A 168 -15.67 10.67 -10.76
N HIS A 169 -16.34 9.66 -11.35
CA HIS A 169 -15.68 8.44 -11.81
C HIS A 169 -14.71 8.70 -12.97
N VAL A 170 -15.10 9.54 -13.94
CA VAL A 170 -14.22 9.91 -15.07
C VAL A 170 -13.00 10.67 -14.58
N ALA A 171 -13.18 11.63 -13.65
CA ALA A 171 -12.06 12.36 -13.06
C ALA A 171 -11.11 11.42 -12.28
N HIS A 172 -11.67 10.48 -11.49
CA HIS A 172 -10.89 9.48 -10.78
C HIS A 172 -10.10 8.56 -11.71
N ALA A 173 -10.71 8.10 -12.81
CA ALA A 173 -10.01 7.33 -13.85
C ALA A 173 -8.87 8.15 -14.48
N GLY A 174 -9.10 9.44 -14.74
CA GLY A 174 -8.08 10.36 -15.21
C GLY A 174 -6.87 10.48 -14.26
N LEU A 175 -7.11 10.49 -12.94
CA LEU A 175 -6.03 10.50 -11.95
C LEU A 175 -5.19 9.22 -11.97
N ILE A 176 -5.83 8.05 -12.11
CA ILE A 176 -5.13 6.76 -12.23
C ILE A 176 -4.23 6.75 -13.47
N VAL A 177 -4.78 7.16 -14.62
CA VAL A 177 -4.03 7.22 -15.90
C VAL A 177 -2.90 8.24 -15.82
N PHE A 178 -3.14 9.40 -15.20
CA PHE A 178 -2.12 10.42 -14.97
C PHE A 178 -0.97 9.89 -14.11
N TRP A 179 -1.28 9.21 -12.99
CA TRP A 179 -0.26 8.59 -12.14
C TRP A 179 0.55 7.55 -12.91
N ALA A 180 -0.11 6.67 -13.66
CA ALA A 180 0.56 5.63 -14.45
C ALA A 180 1.51 6.25 -15.49
N GLY A 181 1.08 7.28 -16.21
CA GLY A 181 1.90 7.98 -17.20
C GLY A 181 3.07 8.73 -16.57
N ALA A 182 2.81 9.52 -15.51
CA ALA A 182 3.83 10.29 -14.82
C ALA A 182 4.89 9.41 -14.16
N MET A 183 4.47 8.34 -13.47
CA MET A 183 5.38 7.40 -12.83
C MET A 183 6.19 6.60 -13.85
N ASN A 184 5.60 6.20 -14.97
CA ASN A 184 6.35 5.51 -16.02
C ASN A 184 7.45 6.41 -16.60
N LEU A 185 7.12 7.67 -16.94
CA LEU A 185 8.12 8.64 -17.40
C LEU A 185 9.19 8.92 -16.34
N PHE A 186 8.80 8.98 -15.06
CA PHE A 186 9.73 9.14 -13.95
C PHE A 186 10.70 7.94 -13.84
N GLU A 187 10.19 6.71 -13.93
CA GLU A 187 11.00 5.50 -13.92
C GLU A 187 11.98 5.46 -15.10
N VAL A 188 11.50 5.76 -16.32
CA VAL A 188 12.34 5.86 -17.52
C VAL A 188 13.46 6.88 -17.34
N ALA A 189 13.16 8.05 -16.78
CA ALA A 189 14.14 9.11 -16.57
C ALA A 189 15.26 8.73 -15.56
N HIS A 190 15.00 7.76 -14.67
CA HIS A 190 15.96 7.30 -13.65
C HIS A 190 16.50 5.89 -13.91
N PHE A 191 16.14 5.31 -15.05
CA PHE A 191 16.52 3.96 -15.44
C PHE A 191 17.98 3.93 -15.92
N VAL A 192 18.75 3.03 -15.34
CA VAL A 192 20.12 2.70 -15.74
C VAL A 192 20.08 1.28 -16.30
N PRO A 193 20.26 1.08 -17.63
CA PRO A 193 20.02 -0.20 -18.28
C PRO A 193 21.03 -1.30 -17.90
N GLU A 194 22.21 -0.91 -17.40
CA GLU A 194 23.26 -1.84 -16.97
C GLU A 194 22.99 -2.47 -15.60
N LYS A 195 22.02 -1.93 -14.84
CA LYS A 195 21.65 -2.44 -13.51
C LYS A 195 20.36 -3.27 -13.60
N PRO A 196 20.20 -4.31 -12.77
CA PRO A 196 18.92 -5.01 -12.63
C PRO A 196 17.80 -4.02 -12.27
N MET A 197 16.59 -4.25 -12.80
CA MET A 197 15.45 -3.36 -12.53
C MET A 197 15.08 -3.32 -11.04
N TYR A 198 15.19 -4.47 -10.38
CA TYR A 198 14.84 -4.63 -8.97
C TYR A 198 15.80 -3.90 -8.01
N GLU A 199 16.99 -3.50 -8.45
CA GLU A 199 17.92 -2.67 -7.65
C GLU A 199 17.59 -1.17 -7.71
N GLN A 200 16.71 -0.76 -8.62
CA GLN A 200 16.53 0.65 -8.98
C GLN A 200 15.25 1.26 -8.39
N GLY A 201 14.44 0.45 -7.70
CA GLY A 201 13.15 0.86 -7.14
C GLY A 201 12.09 1.08 -8.22
N LEU A 202 12.09 0.22 -9.25
CA LEU A 202 11.14 0.27 -10.36
C LEU A 202 9.99 -0.71 -10.10
N ILE A 203 8.77 -0.29 -10.38
CA ILE A 203 7.58 -1.14 -10.31
C ILE A 203 6.79 -1.15 -11.61
N LEU A 204 6.79 -0.09 -12.42
CA LEU A 204 6.01 -0.04 -13.67
C LEU A 204 6.78 -0.62 -14.87
N LEU A 205 8.07 -0.31 -15.01
CA LEU A 205 8.92 -0.87 -16.06
C LEU A 205 8.98 -2.41 -16.01
N PRO A 206 9.07 -3.07 -14.83
CA PRO A 206 8.90 -4.52 -14.72
C PRO A 206 7.58 -5.04 -15.32
N HIS A 207 6.45 -4.36 -15.12
CA HIS A 207 5.17 -4.78 -15.69
C HIS A 207 5.19 -4.68 -17.23
N LEU A 208 5.74 -3.60 -17.78
CA LEU A 208 5.90 -3.45 -19.23
C LEU A 208 6.84 -4.51 -19.80
N ALA A 209 7.96 -4.80 -19.12
CA ALA A 209 8.91 -5.81 -19.55
C ALA A 209 8.32 -7.23 -19.50
N THR A 210 7.49 -7.53 -18.50
CA THR A 210 6.73 -8.78 -18.43
C THR A 210 5.76 -8.92 -19.60
N LEU A 211 5.11 -7.83 -20.04
CA LEU A 211 4.25 -7.85 -21.23
C LEU A 211 5.05 -8.06 -22.54
N VAL A 212 6.32 -7.63 -22.60
CA VAL A 212 7.19 -7.84 -23.76
C VAL A 212 7.77 -9.26 -23.80
N LEU A 213 8.12 -9.84 -22.65
CA LEU A 213 8.42 -11.28 -22.54
C LEU A 213 7.15 -12.12 -22.74
N GLY A 214 5.99 -11.56 -22.42
CA GLY A 214 4.67 -12.11 -22.61
C GLY A 214 3.99 -11.60 -23.87
N PHE A 215 4.38 -12.11 -25.04
CA PHE A 215 3.46 -12.24 -26.19
C PHE A 215 2.13 -12.99 -25.83
N GLY A 216 1.91 -13.34 -24.56
CA GLY A 216 0.64 -13.73 -23.96
C GLY A 216 -0.50 -12.70 -24.11
N GLY A 217 -0.21 -11.41 -24.31
CA GLY A 217 -1.26 -10.44 -24.67
C GLY A 217 -1.90 -10.74 -26.03
N ILE A 218 -1.09 -11.21 -26.99
CA ILE A 218 -1.56 -11.69 -28.31
C ILE A 218 -2.25 -13.06 -28.16
N TYR A 219 -1.77 -13.94 -27.27
CA TYR A 219 -2.45 -15.21 -26.97
C TYR A 219 -3.85 -14.98 -26.40
N HIS A 220 -4.04 -14.11 -25.40
CA HIS A 220 -5.37 -13.84 -24.85
C HIS A 220 -6.28 -13.09 -25.83
N ALA A 221 -5.71 -12.28 -26.74
CA ALA A 221 -6.48 -11.56 -27.76
C ALA A 221 -6.81 -12.40 -29.02
N LEU A 222 -6.04 -13.46 -29.33
CA LEU A 222 -6.25 -14.30 -30.53
C LEU A 222 -6.72 -15.73 -30.23
N LEU A 223 -6.40 -16.28 -29.05
CA LEU A 223 -6.57 -17.69 -28.68
C LEU A 223 -7.16 -17.88 -27.27
N GLY A 224 -7.35 -16.79 -26.50
CA GLY A 224 -8.02 -16.82 -25.21
C GLY A 224 -9.53 -17.05 -25.38
N PRO A 225 -10.23 -17.55 -24.35
CA PRO A 225 -11.68 -17.69 -24.40
C PRO A 225 -12.36 -16.32 -24.62
N GLU A 226 -13.30 -16.26 -25.56
CA GLU A 226 -13.99 -15.01 -25.97
C GLU A 226 -14.84 -14.39 -24.85
N THR A 227 -15.24 -15.19 -23.87
CA THR A 227 -16.03 -14.77 -22.70
C THR A 227 -15.45 -15.45 -21.45
N LEU A 228 -15.25 -14.68 -20.38
CA LEU A 228 -14.76 -15.17 -19.08
C LEU A 228 -15.91 -15.45 -18.10
N GLU A 229 -17.12 -15.03 -18.46
CA GLU A 229 -18.34 -15.10 -17.67
C GLU A 229 -18.80 -16.54 -17.42
N GLU A 230 -18.46 -17.49 -18.29
CA GLU A 230 -18.83 -18.91 -18.15
C GLU A 230 -17.88 -19.69 -17.23
N SER A 231 -16.70 -19.16 -16.89
CA SER A 231 -15.71 -19.85 -16.05
C SER A 231 -15.72 -19.39 -14.59
N PHE A 232 -16.19 -18.17 -14.29
CA PHE A 232 -16.20 -17.61 -12.93
C PHE A 232 -17.46 -16.75 -12.69
N PRO A 233 -18.57 -17.35 -12.23
CA PRO A 233 -19.89 -16.71 -12.19
C PRO A 233 -20.09 -15.70 -11.04
N PHE A 234 -19.03 -15.13 -10.47
CA PHE A 234 -19.12 -14.20 -9.35
C PHE A 234 -18.26 -12.95 -9.59
N PHE A 235 -18.76 -12.00 -10.37
CA PHE A 235 -18.21 -10.63 -10.44
C PHE A 235 -19.24 -9.65 -9.89
N GLY A 236 -19.16 -9.42 -8.58
CA GLY A 236 -19.88 -8.37 -7.87
C GLY A 236 -19.01 -7.83 -6.74
N TYR A 237 -19.35 -6.65 -6.22
CA TYR A 237 -18.65 -5.80 -5.22
C TYR A 237 -18.11 -6.47 -3.92
N VAL A 238 -18.15 -7.79 -3.80
CA VAL A 238 -17.62 -8.64 -2.74
C VAL A 238 -16.12 -8.97 -2.93
N LEU A 239 -15.55 -8.83 -4.14
CA LEU A 239 -14.22 -9.36 -4.47
C LEU A 239 -13.04 -8.38 -4.40
N TYR A 240 -13.25 -7.07 -4.37
CA TYR A 240 -12.14 -6.10 -4.34
C TYR A 240 -11.15 -6.28 -3.18
N PRO A 241 -11.57 -6.60 -1.93
CA PRO A 241 -10.62 -6.87 -0.85
C PRO A 241 -9.80 -8.13 -1.11
N PHE A 242 -10.44 -9.17 -1.66
CA PHE A 242 -9.78 -10.43 -2.01
C PHE A 242 -8.73 -10.23 -3.10
N PHE A 243 -8.96 -9.35 -4.08
CA PHE A 243 -7.96 -9.04 -5.10
C PHE A 243 -6.69 -8.41 -4.53
N GLY A 244 -6.79 -7.57 -3.49
CA GLY A 244 -5.61 -7.02 -2.81
C GLY A 244 -4.77 -8.11 -2.12
N PHE A 245 -5.42 -9.02 -1.39
CA PHE A 245 -4.74 -10.16 -0.76
C PHE A 245 -4.18 -11.16 -1.77
N ILE A 246 -4.93 -11.46 -2.84
CA ILE A 246 -4.45 -12.32 -3.92
C ILE A 246 -3.22 -11.68 -4.56
N ALA A 247 -3.27 -10.40 -4.93
CA ALA A 247 -2.13 -9.69 -5.52
C ALA A 247 -0.91 -9.70 -4.59
N CYS A 248 -1.10 -9.48 -3.29
CA CYS A 248 -0.05 -9.60 -2.27
C CYS A 248 0.62 -10.97 -2.29
N CYS A 249 -0.15 -12.05 -2.22
CA CYS A 249 0.40 -13.42 -2.28
C CYS A 249 1.04 -13.71 -3.63
N PHE A 250 0.44 -13.25 -4.73
CA PHE A 250 0.88 -13.54 -6.08
C PHE A 250 2.26 -12.93 -6.36
N VAL A 251 2.48 -11.66 -6.02
CA VAL A 251 3.80 -11.02 -6.18
C VAL A 251 4.86 -11.60 -5.23
N TRP A 252 4.44 -12.12 -4.08
CA TRP A 252 5.33 -12.70 -3.07
C TRP A 252 5.86 -14.09 -3.45
N PHE A 253 5.03 -14.92 -4.08
CA PHE A 253 5.36 -16.32 -4.38
C PHE A 253 5.61 -16.62 -5.86
N ASN A 254 4.88 -15.96 -6.78
CA ASN A 254 4.94 -16.30 -8.19
C ASN A 254 6.21 -15.71 -8.83
N ASN A 255 6.97 -16.55 -9.54
CA ASN A 255 8.15 -16.15 -10.33
C ASN A 255 7.97 -16.36 -11.85
N THR A 256 6.75 -16.73 -12.29
CA THR A 256 6.39 -16.86 -13.71
C THR A 256 5.82 -15.56 -14.25
N ALA A 257 4.71 -15.09 -13.68
CA ALA A 257 4.07 -13.83 -14.03
C ALA A 257 4.77 -12.61 -13.40
N TYR A 258 5.59 -12.84 -12.38
CA TYR A 258 6.51 -11.85 -11.82
C TYR A 258 7.94 -12.38 -11.94
N PRO A 259 8.56 -12.33 -13.14
CA PRO A 259 9.89 -12.87 -13.38
C PRO A 259 10.93 -12.28 -12.42
N SER A 260 11.74 -13.13 -11.79
CA SER A 260 12.74 -12.69 -10.82
C SER A 260 13.84 -11.83 -11.45
N GLU A 261 14.01 -11.90 -12.78
CA GLU A 261 14.86 -11.01 -13.57
C GLU A 261 14.45 -9.54 -13.45
N PHE A 262 13.15 -9.26 -13.30
CA PHE A 262 12.62 -7.89 -13.21
C PHE A 262 12.28 -7.48 -11.78
N TYR A 263 11.73 -8.39 -11.00
CA TYR A 263 11.22 -8.12 -9.64
C TYR A 263 12.19 -8.54 -8.52
N GLY A 264 13.30 -9.19 -8.86
CA GLY A 264 14.21 -9.81 -7.90
C GLY A 264 13.69 -11.17 -7.42
N PRO A 265 14.48 -11.92 -6.63
CA PRO A 265 14.07 -13.22 -6.13
C PRO A 265 12.91 -13.11 -5.14
N THR A 266 12.08 -14.15 -5.08
CA THR A 266 11.14 -14.31 -3.97
C THR A 266 11.89 -14.64 -2.67
N GLY A 267 11.23 -14.52 -1.51
CA GLY A 267 11.82 -14.95 -0.24
C GLY A 267 12.25 -16.42 -0.24
N PRO A 268 11.38 -17.37 -0.64
CA PRO A 268 11.74 -18.76 -0.83
C PRO A 268 12.92 -18.95 -1.80
N GLU A 269 12.95 -18.20 -2.91
CA GLU A 269 14.00 -18.29 -3.93
C GLU A 269 15.37 -17.87 -3.40
N ALA A 270 15.46 -16.73 -2.69
CA ALA A 270 16.69 -16.26 -2.09
C ALA A 270 17.22 -17.21 -0.99
N SER A 271 16.31 -17.81 -0.20
CA SER A 271 16.67 -18.80 0.82
C SER A 271 17.26 -20.07 0.22
N GLN A 272 16.64 -20.62 -0.84
CA GLN A 272 17.21 -21.79 -1.53
C GLN A 272 18.51 -21.45 -2.27
N ALA A 273 18.61 -20.24 -2.83
CA ALA A 273 19.82 -19.75 -3.47
C ALA A 273 21.01 -19.73 -2.48
N GLN A 274 20.79 -19.27 -1.24
CA GLN A 274 21.81 -19.32 -0.18
C GLN A 274 22.28 -20.75 0.09
N ALA A 275 21.36 -21.69 0.32
CA ALA A 275 21.72 -23.09 0.57
C ALA A 275 22.50 -23.71 -0.59
N PHE A 276 22.08 -23.44 -1.82
CA PHE A 276 22.77 -23.89 -3.02
C PHE A 276 24.18 -23.31 -3.15
N THR A 277 24.37 -22.01 -2.92
CA THR A 277 25.69 -21.35 -3.01
C THR A 277 26.70 -21.95 -2.02
N PHE A 278 26.29 -22.22 -0.78
CA PHE A 278 27.17 -22.87 0.21
C PHE A 278 27.43 -24.34 -0.13
N LEU A 279 26.42 -25.09 -0.61
CA LEU A 279 26.60 -26.46 -1.07
C LEU A 279 27.66 -26.55 -2.17
N VAL A 280 27.57 -25.71 -3.21
CA VAL A 280 28.52 -25.69 -4.33
C VAL A 280 29.93 -25.40 -3.85
N ARG A 281 30.10 -24.38 -3.01
CA ARG A 281 31.41 -23.99 -2.47
C ARG A 281 32.03 -25.14 -1.69
N ASP A 282 31.30 -25.71 -0.75
CA ASP A 282 31.85 -26.73 0.15
C ASP A 282 32.12 -28.03 -0.60
N GLN A 283 31.30 -28.37 -1.60
CA GLN A 283 31.58 -29.47 -2.51
C GLN A 283 32.88 -29.26 -3.29
N ARG A 284 33.16 -28.04 -3.78
CA ARG A 284 34.43 -27.69 -4.45
C ARG A 284 35.63 -27.74 -3.50
N LEU A 285 35.41 -27.51 -2.21
CA LEU A 285 36.41 -27.71 -1.15
C LEU A 285 36.59 -29.20 -0.77
N GLY A 286 35.88 -30.12 -1.42
CA GLY A 286 36.00 -31.55 -1.21
C GLY A 286 35.00 -32.13 -0.21
N ALA A 287 34.00 -31.37 0.25
CA ALA A 287 32.98 -31.89 1.15
C ALA A 287 32.04 -32.86 0.44
N ASN A 288 31.77 -34.01 1.08
CA ASN A 288 30.74 -34.94 0.63
C ASN A 288 29.35 -34.47 1.07
N VAL A 289 28.72 -33.60 0.27
CA VAL A 289 27.47 -32.92 0.64
C VAL A 289 26.28 -33.86 0.90
N GLY A 290 26.31 -35.08 0.35
CA GLY A 290 25.27 -36.10 0.57
C GLY A 290 25.40 -36.91 1.86
N SER A 291 26.56 -36.87 2.52
CA SER A 291 26.81 -37.58 3.80
C SER A 291 27.23 -36.66 4.94
N ALA A 292 27.30 -35.34 4.70
CA ALA A 292 27.65 -34.37 5.71
C ALA A 292 26.50 -34.19 6.72
N GLN A 293 26.69 -34.70 7.93
CA GLN A 293 25.75 -34.52 9.03
C GLN A 293 25.91 -33.12 9.64
N GLY A 294 24.79 -32.46 9.90
CA GLY A 294 24.71 -31.21 10.64
C GLY A 294 24.61 -31.43 12.15
N PRO A 295 24.69 -30.36 12.96
CA PRO A 295 24.72 -30.46 14.43
C PRO A 295 23.48 -31.10 15.05
N THR A 296 22.32 -31.03 14.39
CA THR A 296 21.05 -31.59 14.87
C THR A 296 20.86 -33.08 14.54
N GLY A 297 21.84 -33.68 13.87
CA GLY A 297 21.75 -35.05 13.36
C GLY A 297 21.12 -35.15 11.96
N LEU A 298 20.45 -34.10 11.46
CA LEU A 298 19.98 -34.00 10.08
C LEU A 298 21.14 -33.72 9.11
N GLY A 299 20.95 -33.94 7.82
CA GLY A 299 21.95 -33.58 6.81
C GLY A 299 22.16 -32.06 6.72
N LYS A 300 23.41 -31.62 6.66
CA LYS A 300 23.78 -30.19 6.63
C LYS A 300 23.30 -29.50 5.36
N TYR A 301 23.48 -30.14 4.20
CA TYR A 301 23.16 -29.56 2.89
C TYR A 301 21.92 -30.17 2.26
N LEU A 302 21.71 -31.48 2.43
CA LEU A 302 20.60 -32.23 1.86
C LEU A 302 19.90 -33.04 2.94
N MET A 303 18.58 -33.08 2.88
CA MET A 303 17.72 -33.89 3.76
C MET A 303 16.48 -34.37 3.00
N ARG A 304 15.57 -35.05 3.68
CA ARG A 304 14.28 -35.48 3.11
C ARG A 304 13.16 -34.55 3.55
N SER A 305 12.23 -34.28 2.63
CA SER A 305 10.92 -33.70 2.93
C SER A 305 10.09 -34.68 3.79
N PRO A 306 8.94 -34.25 4.33
CA PRO A 306 7.98 -35.15 4.98
C PRO A 306 7.46 -36.29 4.10
N THR A 307 7.49 -36.13 2.78
CA THR A 307 7.03 -37.10 1.77
C THR A 307 8.16 -37.88 1.09
N GLY A 308 9.41 -37.59 1.44
CA GLY A 308 10.58 -38.39 1.07
C GLY A 308 11.45 -37.82 -0.05
N GLU A 309 11.07 -36.72 -0.71
CA GLU A 309 11.87 -36.04 -1.71
C GLU A 309 13.18 -35.49 -1.11
N VAL A 310 14.24 -35.48 -1.92
CA VAL A 310 15.51 -34.84 -1.54
C VAL A 310 15.39 -33.33 -1.67
N ILE A 311 15.65 -32.62 -0.58
CA ILE A 311 15.52 -31.16 -0.45
C ILE A 311 16.77 -30.56 0.19
N PHE A 312 16.93 -29.24 0.13
CA PHE A 312 18.00 -28.56 0.87
C PHE A 312 17.77 -28.62 2.38
N GLY A 313 18.87 -28.71 3.14
CA GLY A 313 18.89 -28.75 4.60
C GLY A 313 18.87 -27.37 5.27
N GLY A 314 18.80 -27.34 6.60
CA GLY A 314 18.72 -26.11 7.39
C GLY A 314 17.32 -25.48 7.38
N GLU A 315 17.21 -24.20 7.72
CA GLU A 315 15.91 -23.53 7.85
C GLU A 315 15.11 -23.44 6.54
N THR A 316 15.81 -23.51 5.40
CA THR A 316 15.21 -23.50 4.06
C THR A 316 14.42 -24.78 3.74
N MET A 317 14.42 -25.78 4.64
CA MET A 317 13.54 -26.96 4.51
C MET A 317 12.07 -26.57 4.33
N ARG A 318 11.64 -25.42 4.88
CA ARG A 318 10.28 -24.89 4.75
C ARG A 318 9.92 -24.40 3.34
N PHE A 319 10.92 -24.21 2.48
CA PHE A 319 10.77 -23.64 1.14
C PHE A 319 11.04 -24.67 0.04
N TRP A 320 10.94 -25.96 0.36
CA TRP A 320 11.26 -27.05 -0.58
C TRP A 320 10.33 -27.09 -1.81
N ASP A 321 9.17 -26.46 -1.71
CA ASP A 321 8.19 -26.28 -2.79
C ASP A 321 8.64 -25.31 -3.89
N LEU A 322 9.75 -24.57 -3.68
CA LEU A 322 10.29 -23.66 -4.70
C LEU A 322 10.57 -24.40 -6.01
N ARG A 323 10.08 -23.81 -7.10
CA ARG A 323 10.42 -24.15 -8.48
C ARG A 323 11.06 -22.93 -9.13
N ALA A 324 12.24 -23.08 -9.70
CA ALA A 324 12.95 -21.97 -10.33
C ALA A 324 13.80 -22.46 -11.50
N PRO A 325 13.86 -21.73 -12.64
CA PRO A 325 14.54 -22.20 -13.86
C PRO A 325 16.03 -22.49 -13.65
N TRP A 326 16.67 -21.83 -12.69
CA TRP A 326 18.07 -22.07 -12.35
C TRP A 326 18.30 -23.32 -11.48
N LEU A 327 17.26 -23.85 -10.84
CA LEU A 327 17.33 -25.03 -9.96
C LEU A 327 16.74 -26.29 -10.59
N GLU A 328 15.69 -26.16 -11.41
CA GLU A 328 14.99 -27.30 -12.04
C GLU A 328 15.90 -28.30 -12.78
N PRO A 329 16.96 -27.89 -13.50
CA PRO A 329 17.86 -28.85 -14.16
C PRO A 329 18.51 -29.86 -13.20
N LEU A 330 18.61 -29.51 -11.91
CA LEU A 330 19.23 -30.35 -10.88
C LEU A 330 18.22 -31.26 -10.15
N ARG A 331 16.95 -31.19 -10.54
CA ARG A 331 15.86 -31.99 -9.97
C ARG A 331 15.59 -33.24 -10.83
N GLY A 332 15.45 -34.38 -10.16
CA GLY A 332 14.97 -35.64 -10.73
C GLY A 332 13.60 -36.04 -10.14
N PRO A 333 13.13 -37.28 -10.40
CA PRO A 333 11.83 -37.75 -9.94
C PRO A 333 11.65 -37.74 -8.41
N ASN A 334 12.75 -37.86 -7.67
CA ASN A 334 12.74 -37.93 -6.20
C ASN A 334 13.27 -36.65 -5.53
N GLY A 335 13.17 -35.49 -6.18
CA GLY A 335 13.72 -34.22 -5.69
C GLY A 335 15.12 -33.93 -6.25
N LEU A 336 15.98 -33.28 -5.47
CA LEU A 336 17.34 -32.92 -5.91
C LEU A 336 18.18 -34.17 -6.19
N ASP A 337 18.78 -34.25 -7.37
CA ASP A 337 19.58 -35.39 -7.81
C ASP A 337 21.05 -35.20 -7.42
N LEU A 338 21.54 -36.07 -6.52
CA LEU A 338 22.93 -36.01 -6.03
C LEU A 338 23.96 -36.21 -7.15
N SER A 339 23.65 -36.98 -8.19
CA SER A 339 24.55 -37.17 -9.33
C SER A 339 24.70 -35.88 -10.14
N ARG A 340 23.59 -35.17 -10.38
CA ARG A 340 23.57 -33.88 -11.07
C ARG A 340 24.22 -32.79 -10.23
N LEU A 341 23.96 -32.74 -8.93
CA LEU A 341 24.64 -31.81 -8.01
C LEU A 341 26.16 -32.00 -8.03
N LYS A 342 26.65 -33.22 -8.26
CA LYS A 342 28.09 -33.49 -8.34
C LYS A 342 28.73 -33.09 -9.67
N LYS A 343 27.99 -33.15 -10.78
CA LYS A 343 28.59 -33.13 -12.13
C LYS A 343 28.04 -32.05 -13.07
N ASP A 344 26.82 -31.62 -12.85
CA ASP A 344 26.05 -30.88 -13.87
C ASP A 344 25.77 -29.42 -13.48
N ILE A 345 26.29 -28.97 -12.34
CA ILE A 345 26.17 -27.57 -11.91
C ILE A 345 26.91 -26.66 -12.88
N GLN A 346 26.19 -25.67 -13.41
CA GLN A 346 26.72 -24.72 -14.38
C GLN A 346 27.14 -23.40 -13.72
N PRO A 347 28.20 -22.73 -14.20
CA PRO A 347 28.63 -21.44 -13.67
C PRO A 347 27.55 -20.35 -13.68
N TRP A 348 26.59 -20.41 -14.62
CA TRP A 348 25.49 -19.44 -14.65
C TRP A 348 24.47 -19.67 -13.52
N GLN A 349 24.26 -20.92 -13.07
CA GLN A 349 23.43 -21.23 -11.90
C GLN A 349 24.11 -20.73 -10.62
N GLU A 350 25.44 -20.85 -10.53
CA GLU A 350 26.23 -20.31 -9.42
C GLU A 350 26.14 -18.79 -9.35
N ARG A 351 26.31 -18.09 -10.48
CA ARG A 351 26.13 -16.63 -10.53
C ARG A 351 24.72 -16.23 -10.13
N ARG A 352 23.71 -16.91 -10.67
CA ARG A 352 22.29 -16.62 -10.38
C ARG A 352 21.95 -16.81 -8.91
N SER A 353 22.43 -17.90 -8.30
CA SER A 353 22.21 -18.14 -6.87
C SER A 353 22.95 -17.14 -5.98
N ALA A 354 24.18 -16.77 -6.32
CA ALA A 354 24.93 -15.75 -5.59
C ALA A 354 24.25 -14.37 -5.68
N GLU A 355 23.75 -14.00 -6.86
CA GLU A 355 22.93 -12.80 -7.08
C GLU A 355 21.66 -12.83 -6.24
N TYR A 356 20.90 -13.92 -6.28
CA TYR A 356 19.62 -14.01 -5.57
C TYR A 356 19.76 -14.12 -4.05
N MET A 357 20.81 -14.78 -3.53
CA MET A 357 21.03 -14.81 -2.08
C MET A 357 21.40 -13.42 -1.53
N THR A 358 22.08 -12.58 -2.34
CA THR A 358 22.51 -11.23 -1.95
C THR A 358 21.45 -10.16 -2.18
N HIS A 359 20.40 -10.48 -2.93
CA HIS A 359 19.22 -9.64 -3.17
C HIS A 359 17.95 -10.24 -2.57
N ALA A 360 18.08 -10.91 -1.42
CA ALA A 360 16.93 -11.38 -0.66
C ALA A 360 15.99 -10.20 -0.33
N PRO A 361 14.66 -10.37 -0.35
CA PRO A 361 13.69 -9.28 -0.20
C PRO A 361 13.54 -8.78 1.25
N LEU A 362 14.66 -8.44 1.89
CA LEU A 362 14.77 -7.89 3.24
C LEU A 362 15.42 -6.51 3.18
N GLY A 363 14.83 -5.58 3.92
CA GLY A 363 15.37 -4.24 4.10
C GLY A 363 14.49 -3.41 5.03
N SER A 364 15.02 -2.29 5.45
CA SER A 364 14.36 -1.35 6.37
C SER A 364 13.49 -0.33 5.62
N LEU A 365 12.62 0.36 6.37
CA LEU A 365 11.71 1.37 5.80
C LEU A 365 12.44 2.55 5.15
N ASN A 366 13.65 2.89 5.62
CA ASN A 366 14.53 3.90 5.02
C ASN A 366 15.45 3.33 3.92
N SER A 367 15.09 2.17 3.36
CA SER A 367 15.76 1.50 2.24
C SER A 367 17.18 0.99 2.50
N VAL A 368 17.55 0.70 3.75
CA VAL A 368 18.80 -0.03 4.05
C VAL A 368 18.53 -1.52 3.85
N GLY A 369 19.18 -2.12 2.85
CA GLY A 369 19.01 -3.52 2.48
C GLY A 369 19.76 -4.46 3.40
N GLY A 370 19.22 -5.67 3.57
CA GLY A 370 19.77 -6.70 4.44
C GLY A 370 18.93 -6.95 5.69
N VAL A 371 19.55 -7.59 6.67
CA VAL A 371 18.89 -7.93 7.95
C VAL A 371 18.70 -6.69 8.83
N ALA A 372 17.84 -6.77 9.84
CA ALA A 372 17.53 -5.63 10.71
C ALA A 372 18.74 -5.08 11.49
N THR A 373 19.80 -5.88 11.65
CA THR A 373 21.05 -5.50 12.31
C THR A 373 22.14 -5.04 11.33
N GLU A 374 21.82 -4.93 10.04
CA GLU A 374 22.77 -4.50 9.01
C GLU A 374 23.12 -3.02 9.17
N ILE A 375 24.38 -2.68 8.91
CA ILE A 375 24.82 -1.28 8.92
C ILE A 375 24.32 -0.55 7.67
N ASN A 376 24.26 0.77 7.73
CA ASN A 376 23.90 1.60 6.57
C ASN A 376 24.98 1.48 5.48
N ALA A 377 24.74 0.63 4.48
CA ALA A 377 25.67 0.41 3.37
C ALA A 377 24.97 0.25 2.01
N VAL A 378 23.95 -0.61 1.94
CA VAL A 378 23.26 -0.95 0.68
C VAL A 378 21.89 -0.28 0.65
N ASN A 379 21.63 0.52 -0.38
CA ASN A 379 20.31 1.12 -0.61
C ASN A 379 19.43 0.15 -1.43
N TYR A 380 18.68 -0.72 -0.76
CA TYR A 380 17.89 -1.77 -1.40
C TYR A 380 16.68 -2.19 -0.57
N VAL A 381 15.51 -2.21 -1.20
CA VAL A 381 14.32 -2.96 -0.77
C VAL A 381 13.69 -3.52 -2.02
N SER A 382 13.41 -4.83 -2.02
CA SER A 382 12.83 -5.50 -3.19
C SER A 382 11.49 -4.88 -3.62
N PRO A 383 11.23 -4.73 -4.94
CA PRO A 383 9.90 -4.40 -5.45
C PRO A 383 8.81 -5.34 -4.94
N ARG A 384 9.13 -6.62 -4.69
CA ARG A 384 8.18 -7.59 -4.12
C ARG A 384 7.71 -7.17 -2.73
N SER A 385 8.61 -6.68 -1.88
CA SER A 385 8.27 -6.19 -0.54
C SER A 385 7.39 -4.95 -0.60
N TRP A 386 7.72 -3.99 -1.47
CA TRP A 386 6.90 -2.79 -1.69
C TRP A 386 5.50 -3.13 -2.21
N LEU A 387 5.40 -4.00 -3.22
CA LEU A 387 4.12 -4.40 -3.80
C LEU A 387 3.29 -5.23 -2.83
N ALA A 388 3.87 -6.23 -2.17
CA ALA A 388 3.13 -7.07 -1.23
C ALA A 388 2.57 -6.26 -0.05
N THR A 389 3.40 -5.44 0.59
CA THR A 389 2.98 -4.64 1.75
C THR A 389 1.92 -3.60 1.39
N SER A 390 2.09 -2.88 0.27
CA SER A 390 1.10 -1.90 -0.18
C SER A 390 -0.24 -2.55 -0.53
N HIS A 391 -0.24 -3.65 -1.28
CA HIS A 391 -1.48 -4.35 -1.65
C HIS A 391 -2.16 -5.04 -0.47
N PHE A 392 -1.41 -5.52 0.51
CA PHE A 392 -1.98 -6.05 1.75
C PHE A 392 -2.72 -4.97 2.53
N VAL A 393 -2.09 -3.80 2.73
CA VAL A 393 -2.71 -2.66 3.43
C VAL A 393 -3.97 -2.19 2.70
N LEU A 394 -3.92 -2.08 1.36
CA LEU A 394 -5.09 -1.74 0.55
C LEU A 394 -6.19 -2.79 0.67
N GLY A 395 -5.86 -4.08 0.55
CA GLY A 395 -6.81 -5.19 0.69
C GLY A 395 -7.52 -5.18 2.05
N PHE A 396 -6.76 -4.94 3.12
CA PHE A 396 -7.31 -4.81 4.48
C PHE A 396 -8.29 -3.64 4.60
N PHE A 397 -7.90 -2.43 4.18
CA PHE A 397 -8.80 -1.28 4.29
C PHE A 397 -10.02 -1.38 3.37
N LEU A 398 -9.89 -2.01 2.19
CA LEU A 398 -11.03 -2.33 1.35
C LEU A 398 -11.97 -3.34 2.01
N PHE A 399 -11.44 -4.32 2.76
CA PHE A 399 -12.27 -5.25 3.52
C PHE A 399 -13.03 -4.56 4.65
N VAL A 400 -12.36 -3.67 5.39
CA VAL A 400 -13.03 -2.83 6.41
C VAL A 400 -14.13 -1.98 5.77
N GLY A 401 -13.84 -1.37 4.60
CA GLY A 401 -14.83 -0.63 3.82
C GLY A 401 -16.00 -1.49 3.37
N HIS A 402 -15.76 -2.74 2.96
CA HIS A 402 -16.80 -3.70 2.61
C HIS A 402 -17.75 -3.96 3.79
N LEU A 403 -17.21 -4.29 4.97
CA LEU A 403 -18.01 -4.54 6.18
C LEU A 403 -18.87 -3.32 6.54
N TRP A 404 -18.25 -2.12 6.52
CA TRP A 404 -18.92 -0.86 6.79
C TRP A 404 -20.09 -0.60 5.84
N HIS A 405 -19.84 -0.64 4.53
CA HIS A 405 -20.85 -0.32 3.53
C HIS A 405 -21.92 -1.40 3.40
N ALA A 406 -21.58 -2.68 3.52
CA ALA A 406 -22.55 -3.78 3.49
C ALA A 406 -23.48 -3.75 4.71
N GLY A 407 -22.93 -3.55 5.91
CA GLY A 407 -23.70 -3.38 7.14
C GLY A 407 -24.65 -2.18 7.05
N ARG A 408 -24.13 -1.02 6.62
CA ARG A 408 -24.94 0.19 6.43
C ARG A 408 -26.04 0.01 5.38
N ALA A 409 -25.74 -0.64 4.25
CA ALA A 409 -26.73 -0.88 3.20
C ALA A 409 -27.87 -1.76 3.69
N ARG A 410 -27.56 -2.83 4.46
CA ARG A 410 -28.58 -3.70 5.06
C ARG A 410 -29.44 -2.95 6.08
N ALA A 411 -28.82 -2.17 6.97
CA ALA A 411 -29.55 -1.37 7.95
C ALA A 411 -30.46 -0.32 7.28
N ALA A 412 -29.99 0.32 6.21
CA ALA A 412 -30.76 1.32 5.46
C ALA A 412 -31.93 0.69 4.69
N ALA A 413 -31.71 -0.47 4.07
CA ALA A 413 -32.78 -1.22 3.40
C ALA A 413 -33.86 -1.69 4.40
N ALA A 414 -33.47 -1.97 5.65
CA ALA A 414 -34.38 -2.34 6.72
C ALA A 414 -34.93 -1.14 7.52
N GLY A 415 -34.51 0.09 7.20
CA GLY A 415 -35.09 1.34 7.72
C GLY A 415 -34.67 1.76 9.14
N PHE A 416 -33.56 1.23 9.67
CA PHE A 416 -33.09 1.55 11.03
C PHE A 416 -31.65 2.08 11.08
N GLU A 417 -31.08 2.52 9.95
CA GLU A 417 -29.70 3.00 9.87
C GLU A 417 -29.42 4.30 10.64
N LYS A 418 -30.49 5.00 11.06
CA LYS A 418 -30.42 6.26 11.81
C LYS A 418 -30.66 6.09 13.32
N GLY A 419 -30.87 4.86 13.78
CA GLY A 419 -31.14 4.56 15.18
C GLY A 419 -32.40 3.71 15.37
N ILE A 420 -32.64 3.33 16.62
CA ILE A 420 -33.80 2.54 17.04
C ILE A 420 -34.99 3.49 17.24
N ASP A 421 -36.16 3.11 16.74
CA ASP A 421 -37.41 3.80 17.04
C ASP A 421 -37.74 3.66 18.54
N ARG A 422 -37.90 4.80 19.22
CA ARG A 422 -38.18 4.83 20.66
C ARG A 422 -39.56 4.28 21.00
N ASP A 423 -40.49 4.34 20.06
CA ASP A 423 -41.85 3.81 20.25
C ASP A 423 -41.95 2.33 19.89
N PHE A 424 -40.96 1.79 19.17
CA PHE A 424 -40.93 0.41 18.69
C PHE A 424 -39.53 -0.21 18.79
N GLU A 425 -39.05 -0.40 20.03
CA GLU A 425 -37.80 -1.10 20.29
C GLU A 425 -37.99 -2.62 20.17
N PRO A 426 -37.38 -3.30 19.16
CA PRO A 426 -37.67 -4.72 18.89
C PRO A 426 -37.35 -5.66 20.05
N VAL A 427 -36.32 -5.34 20.85
CA VAL A 427 -35.88 -6.14 21.99
C VAL A 427 -36.95 -6.20 23.08
N LEU A 428 -37.76 -5.16 23.24
CA LEU A 428 -38.86 -5.13 24.23
C LEU A 428 -40.01 -6.08 23.87
N SER A 429 -40.12 -6.47 22.59
CA SER A 429 -41.12 -7.42 22.11
C SER A 429 -40.61 -8.88 22.13
N MET A 430 -39.34 -9.10 22.48
CA MET A 430 -38.75 -10.44 22.59
C MET A 430 -39.00 -11.02 23.98
N THR A 431 -39.15 -12.34 24.06
CA THR A 431 -39.20 -13.05 25.35
C THR A 431 -37.89 -12.83 26.11
N PRO A 432 -37.94 -12.50 27.42
CA PRO A 432 -36.75 -12.48 28.25
C PRO A 432 -35.99 -13.80 28.17
N LEU A 433 -34.67 -13.73 28.24
CA LEU A 433 -33.81 -14.92 28.13
C LEU A 433 -33.86 -15.84 29.36
N ASN A 434 -34.51 -15.41 30.45
CA ASN A 434 -34.53 -16.10 31.75
C ASN A 434 -35.93 -16.58 32.14
#